data_AF-A0A9X4RKW0-F1
#
_entry.id   AF-A0A9X4RKW0-F1
#
_cell.length_a   1.000
_cell.length_b   1.000
_cell.length_c   1.000
_cell.angle_alpha   90.00
_cell.angle_beta   90.00
_cell.angle_gamma   90.00
#
_symmetry.space_group_name_H-M   'P 1'
#
loop_
_entity.id
_entity.type
_entity.pdbx_description
1 polymer ?
#
loop_
_entity_poly.entity_id
_entity_poly.type
_entity_poly.pdbx_seq_one_letter_code
_entity_poly.pdbx_strand_id
1 'polypeptide(L)'
;MRKKCTGIAMNSQADRGACAALNFEFHPGAVVPDWIMLLPAGPEIKGRDGRSWLMADADARTIIDTFVADKQDLPVDIEHATELKAPKGDSAPAVGWIKELELRDDGSIWGRVEWNNDGGFTVSNRQYRYISPVFRYHKLTKQILRLTSAALTNQPNLALQALNTEGQLEHEEEPAMKKIYAALGLADTATETEALNAITKLQGDLATAANRAETPSLASFVPRADYDTALNRAAKAEQTIADLKKADMETAINTEISAALAAGKITPATVDYHKASCRQEGGLDRFKDFVKAAPTVADDSGLDGKDPDKDKGLALNADQTKIAEMFGNSAEDLKKYGAQA
;
A
#
# COMPACT_ATOMS: atom_id res chain seq x y z
N MET A 1 -62.49 69.97 21.64
CA MET A 1 -63.12 68.83 20.94
C MET A 1 -62.97 69.03 19.44
N ARG A 2 -62.01 68.34 18.79
CA ARG A 2 -61.68 68.54 17.37
C ARG A 2 -62.13 67.34 16.53
N LYS A 3 -63.05 67.64 15.59
CA LYS A 3 -63.28 67.11 14.23
C LYS A 3 -62.90 65.65 13.91
N LYS A 4 -63.92 64.87 13.51
CA LYS A 4 -63.79 63.86 12.45
C LYS A 4 -63.52 64.56 11.11
N CYS A 5 -62.48 64.12 10.40
CA CYS A 5 -62.29 64.27 8.95
C CYS A 5 -61.47 63.06 8.46
N THR A 6 -61.89 62.55 7.32
CA THR A 6 -61.47 61.35 6.59
C THR A 6 -60.09 61.47 5.94
N GLY A 7 -59.45 60.32 5.70
CA GLY A 7 -58.31 60.16 4.79
C GLY A 7 -58.10 58.68 4.47
N ILE A 8 -58.59 58.25 3.31
CA ILE A 8 -58.35 56.94 2.67
C ILE A 8 -57.12 57.06 1.76
N ALA A 9 -56.31 56.00 1.69
CA ALA A 9 -55.64 55.57 0.46
C ALA A 9 -55.78 54.03 0.42
N MET A 10 -56.74 53.45 -0.31
CA MET A 10 -56.68 53.18 -1.75
C MET A 10 -55.33 52.63 -2.20
N ASN A 11 -55.21 51.30 -2.20
CA ASN A 11 -54.87 50.64 -3.45
C ASN A 11 -55.90 49.54 -3.69
N SER A 12 -56.84 49.87 -4.55
CA SER A 12 -57.91 49.00 -5.02
C SER A 12 -57.39 48.03 -6.06
N GLN A 13 -57.80 46.77 -5.98
CA GLN A 13 -58.68 46.27 -7.03
C GLN A 13 -59.69 45.31 -6.41
N ALA A 14 -60.96 45.62 -6.66
CA ALA A 14 -62.09 44.82 -6.33
C ALA A 14 -62.28 43.77 -7.42
N ASP A 15 -62.45 42.51 -7.01
CA ASP A 15 -63.58 41.77 -7.53
C ASP A 15 -64.17 40.87 -6.44
N ARG A 16 -65.50 40.90 -6.34
CA ARG A 16 -66.28 40.11 -5.40
C ARG A 16 -66.57 38.77 -6.06
N GLY A 17 -65.71 37.78 -5.82
CA GLY A 17 -66.03 36.37 -6.01
C GLY A 17 -66.70 35.81 -4.77
N ALA A 18 -67.81 35.09 -4.95
CA ALA A 18 -68.69 34.58 -3.91
C ALA A 18 -67.97 33.87 -2.75
N CYS A 19 -68.43 34.16 -1.53
CA CYS A 19 -68.15 33.33 -0.36
C CYS A 19 -68.88 32.00 -0.55
N ALA A 20 -68.16 30.99 -1.03
CA ALA A 20 -68.55 29.60 -0.92
C ALA A 20 -67.65 28.97 0.14
N ALA A 21 -68.23 28.69 1.30
CA ALA A 21 -67.63 27.74 2.24
C ALA A 21 -67.65 26.37 1.56
N LEU A 22 -66.55 26.04 0.87
CA LEU A 22 -66.29 24.69 0.39
C LEU A 22 -65.45 24.01 1.46
N ASN A 23 -66.13 23.30 2.36
CA ASN A 23 -65.52 22.18 3.06
C ASN A 23 -64.99 21.25 1.97
N PHE A 24 -63.68 21.27 1.75
CA PHE A 24 -63.00 20.29 0.92
C PHE A 24 -62.31 19.30 1.84
N GLU A 25 -62.67 18.04 1.61
CA GLU A 25 -62.19 16.87 2.31
C GLU A 25 -60.65 16.85 2.37
N PHE A 26 -60.20 16.44 3.54
CA PHE A 26 -58.87 15.97 3.87
C PHE A 26 -58.20 15.30 2.66
N HIS A 27 -57.18 15.94 2.09
CA HIS A 27 -56.26 15.28 1.18
C HIS A 27 -55.17 14.59 2.02
N PRO A 28 -55.14 13.25 2.10
CA PRO A 28 -54.04 12.53 2.72
C PRO A 28 -52.87 12.59 1.75
N GLY A 29 -51.84 13.38 2.07
CA GLY A 29 -50.66 13.47 1.22
C GLY A 29 -49.53 14.32 1.77
N ALA A 30 -49.84 15.34 2.58
CA ALA A 30 -48.82 16.01 3.40
C ALA A 30 -48.71 15.26 4.73
N VAL A 31 -47.87 14.24 4.75
CA VAL A 31 -47.48 13.58 6.00
C VAL A 31 -46.65 14.57 6.79
N VAL A 32 -47.10 14.84 8.01
CA VAL A 32 -46.35 15.66 8.97
C VAL A 32 -45.20 14.80 9.49
N PRO A 33 -43.93 15.22 9.33
CA PRO A 33 -42.80 14.40 9.75
C PRO A 33 -42.72 14.30 11.27
N ASP A 34 -42.56 13.07 11.77
CA ASP A 34 -42.31 12.82 13.19
C ASP A 34 -40.87 13.19 13.59
N TRP A 35 -39.92 13.09 12.66
CA TRP A 35 -38.52 13.45 12.88
C TRP A 35 -38.15 14.67 12.03
N ILE A 36 -37.59 15.69 12.67
CA ILE A 36 -37.15 16.91 11.99
C ILE A 36 -35.68 17.21 12.30
N MET A 37 -34.93 17.63 11.30
CA MET A 37 -33.55 18.10 11.50
C MET A 37 -33.58 19.42 12.29
N LEU A 38 -32.86 19.48 13.40
CA LEU A 38 -32.74 20.67 14.24
C LEU A 38 -31.40 21.35 14.01
N LEU A 39 -30.29 20.62 14.00
CA LEU A 39 -28.96 21.17 13.72
C LEU A 39 -28.28 20.38 12.60
N PRO A 40 -27.70 21.06 11.58
CA PRO A 40 -26.92 20.39 10.56
C PRO A 40 -25.58 19.92 11.14
N ALA A 41 -24.88 19.06 10.39
CA ALA A 41 -23.55 18.58 10.78
C ALA A 41 -22.54 19.70 11.02
N GLY A 42 -21.67 19.49 12.00
CA GLY A 42 -20.55 20.38 12.33
C GLY A 42 -19.35 20.24 11.38
N PRO A 43 -18.18 20.82 11.72
CA PRO A 43 -17.88 21.52 12.98
C PRO A 43 -18.36 22.98 13.02
N GLU A 44 -18.71 23.57 11.88
CA GLU A 44 -19.18 24.96 11.77
C GLU A 44 -20.59 25.03 11.17
N ILE A 45 -21.55 25.54 11.93
CA ILE A 45 -22.94 25.75 11.52
C ILE A 45 -23.13 27.22 11.15
N LYS A 46 -23.56 27.51 9.93
CA LYS A 46 -23.75 28.88 9.41
C LYS A 46 -25.22 29.24 9.28
N GLY A 47 -25.58 30.41 9.81
CA GLY A 47 -26.87 31.05 9.61
C GLY A 47 -26.89 31.88 8.31
N ARG A 48 -28.09 32.05 7.74
CA ARG A 48 -28.33 32.91 6.57
C ARG A 48 -28.03 34.38 6.83
N ASP A 49 -28.08 34.78 8.09
CA ASP A 49 -27.68 36.11 8.55
C ASP A 49 -26.16 36.34 8.65
N GLY A 50 -25.35 35.33 8.28
CA GLY A 50 -23.89 35.41 8.29
C GLY A 50 -23.24 35.07 9.63
N ARG A 51 -24.01 34.76 10.67
CA ARG A 51 -23.44 34.26 11.94
C ARG A 51 -23.02 32.79 11.79
N SER A 52 -22.00 32.38 12.54
CA SER A 52 -21.60 30.99 12.66
C SER A 52 -21.44 30.53 14.11
N TRP A 53 -21.64 29.24 14.31
CA TRP A 53 -21.56 28.54 15.58
C TRP A 53 -20.73 27.27 15.43
N LEU A 54 -20.11 26.84 16.53
CA LEU A 54 -19.31 25.62 16.57
C LEU A 54 -20.11 24.48 17.19
N MET A 55 -20.03 23.32 16.56
CA MET A 55 -20.54 22.05 17.05
C MET A 55 -19.57 20.95 16.62
N ALA A 56 -18.50 20.74 17.38
CA ALA A 56 -17.66 19.55 17.17
C ALA A 56 -18.43 18.29 17.56
N ASP A 57 -17.96 17.11 17.15
CA ASP A 57 -18.65 15.83 17.45
C ASP A 57 -18.89 15.61 18.95
N ALA A 58 -17.93 16.02 19.79
CA ALA A 58 -18.06 15.98 21.25
C ALA A 58 -19.17 16.93 21.77
N ASP A 59 -19.38 18.06 21.10
CA ASP A 59 -20.43 19.02 21.43
C ASP A 59 -21.81 18.47 21.07
N ALA A 60 -21.91 17.82 19.90
CA ALA A 60 -23.16 17.23 19.43
C ALA A 60 -23.70 16.19 20.43
N ARG A 61 -22.81 15.34 20.97
CA ARG A 61 -23.20 14.39 22.01
C ARG A 61 -23.60 15.08 23.32
N THR A 62 -22.85 16.11 23.73
CA THR A 62 -23.15 16.89 24.93
C THR A 62 -24.52 17.55 24.88
N ILE A 63 -24.95 18.05 23.71
CA ILE A 63 -26.28 18.63 23.51
C ILE A 63 -27.38 17.59 23.77
N ILE A 64 -27.21 16.36 23.27
CA ILE A 64 -28.17 15.26 23.47
C ILE A 64 -28.18 14.83 24.94
N ASP A 65 -27.00 14.65 25.55
CA ASP A 65 -26.90 14.25 26.95
C ASP A 65 -27.51 15.32 27.88
N THR A 66 -27.37 16.60 27.55
CA THR A 66 -28.01 17.72 28.29
C THR A 66 -29.54 17.65 28.18
N PHE A 67 -30.09 17.39 26.99
CA PHE A 67 -31.53 17.21 26.81
C PHE A 67 -32.08 16.05 27.64
N VAL A 68 -31.40 14.90 27.63
CA VAL A 68 -31.79 13.72 28.43
C VAL A 68 -31.70 14.02 29.94
N ALA A 69 -30.67 14.75 30.36
CA ALA A 69 -30.48 15.13 31.76
C ALA A 69 -31.54 16.15 32.27
N ASP A 70 -31.91 17.12 31.44
CA ASP A 70 -32.90 18.16 31.78
C ASP A 70 -34.32 17.57 31.94
N LYS A 71 -34.60 16.40 31.34
CA LYS A 71 -35.91 15.69 31.39
C LYS A 71 -37.09 16.61 31.05
N GLN A 72 -36.85 17.56 30.15
CA GLN A 72 -37.82 18.56 29.73
C GLN A 72 -37.96 18.50 28.22
N ASP A 73 -39.17 18.23 27.76
CA ASP A 73 -39.52 18.31 26.35
C ASP A 73 -39.34 19.75 25.85
N LEU A 74 -38.81 19.92 24.65
CA LEU A 74 -38.62 21.25 24.06
C LEU A 74 -39.86 21.65 23.25
N PRO A 75 -40.41 22.85 23.46
CA PRO A 75 -41.59 23.28 22.72
C PRO A 75 -41.24 23.59 21.26
N VAL A 76 -42.13 23.17 20.36
CA VAL A 76 -42.21 23.69 19.00
C VAL A 76 -43.30 24.76 18.96
N ASP A 77 -42.97 26.00 18.60
CA ASP A 77 -43.92 27.13 18.57
C ASP A 77 -44.08 27.73 17.17
N ILE A 78 -44.83 28.82 17.06
CA ILE A 78 -45.00 29.61 15.84
C ILE A 78 -44.20 30.91 15.98
N GLU A 79 -43.31 31.18 15.01
CA GLU A 79 -42.54 32.44 14.91
C GLU A 79 -41.84 32.84 16.22
N HIS A 80 -41.18 31.86 16.86
CA HIS A 80 -40.34 32.02 18.05
C HIS A 80 -41.09 32.59 19.25
N ALA A 81 -42.37 32.27 19.40
CA ALA A 81 -43.21 32.80 20.47
C ALA A 81 -42.68 32.48 21.87
N THR A 82 -42.11 31.30 22.10
CA THR A 82 -41.48 30.89 23.37
C THR A 82 -40.37 31.84 23.78
N GLU A 83 -39.61 32.37 22.81
CA GLU A 83 -38.44 33.22 23.09
C GLU A 83 -38.78 34.72 23.03
N LEU A 84 -39.77 35.11 22.22
CA LEU A 84 -40.11 36.52 21.94
C LEU A 84 -41.33 37.05 22.70
N LYS A 85 -42.31 36.18 22.99
CA LYS A 85 -43.60 36.51 23.60
C LYS A 85 -43.68 36.03 25.04
N ALA A 86 -43.33 34.77 25.32
CA ALA A 86 -43.43 34.21 26.67
C ALA A 86 -42.67 35.04 27.74
N PRO A 87 -41.45 35.56 27.48
CA PRO A 87 -40.75 36.39 28.47
C PRO A 87 -41.41 37.73 28.76
N LYS A 88 -42.34 38.18 27.91
CA LYS A 88 -43.13 39.41 28.09
C LYS A 88 -44.47 39.14 28.79
N GLY A 89 -44.76 37.88 29.11
CA GLY A 89 -46.05 37.46 29.67
C GLY A 89 -47.15 37.28 28.61
N ASP A 90 -46.82 37.38 27.32
CA ASP A 90 -47.75 37.14 26.23
C ASP A 90 -47.91 35.64 25.95
N SER A 91 -49.03 35.25 25.32
CA SER A 91 -49.31 33.85 24.98
C SER A 91 -48.30 33.29 23.96
N ALA A 92 -47.74 32.12 24.27
CA ALA A 92 -46.81 31.37 23.44
C ALA A 92 -47.18 29.87 23.45
N PRO A 93 -48.27 29.47 22.77
CA PRO A 93 -48.69 28.08 22.73
C PRO A 93 -47.70 27.24 21.90
N ALA A 94 -47.38 26.05 22.41
CA ALA A 94 -46.67 25.04 21.64
C ALA A 94 -47.64 24.35 20.66
N VAL A 95 -47.16 24.12 19.44
CA VAL A 95 -47.82 23.35 18.37
C VAL A 95 -47.26 21.92 18.26
N GLY A 96 -46.16 21.64 18.97
CA GLY A 96 -45.61 20.31 19.13
C GLY A 96 -44.57 20.29 20.25
N TRP A 97 -44.09 19.10 20.58
CA TRP A 97 -43.07 18.90 21.61
C TRP A 97 -41.99 17.95 21.12
N ILE A 98 -40.73 18.38 21.18
CA ILE A 98 -39.58 17.51 20.89
C ILE A 98 -39.36 16.61 22.10
N LYS A 99 -39.54 15.30 21.90
CA LYS A 99 -39.48 14.26 22.94
C LYS A 99 -38.13 13.55 22.98
N GLU A 100 -37.46 13.47 21.84
CA GLU A 100 -36.21 12.73 21.69
C GLU A 100 -35.27 13.50 20.77
N LEU A 101 -33.96 13.36 21.00
CA LEU A 101 -32.92 13.84 20.11
C LEU A 101 -32.05 12.67 19.66
N GLU A 102 -31.67 12.67 18.39
CA GLU A 102 -30.83 11.64 17.77
C GLU A 102 -29.70 12.29 16.98
N LEU A 103 -28.47 11.80 17.18
CA LEU A 103 -27.32 12.13 16.33
C LEU A 103 -27.30 11.13 15.17
N ARG A 104 -27.45 11.62 13.95
CA ARG A 104 -27.37 10.80 12.73
C ARG A 104 -25.91 10.59 12.32
N ASP A 105 -25.68 9.58 11.49
CA ASP A 105 -24.34 9.20 11.01
C ASP A 105 -23.62 10.31 10.24
N ASP A 106 -24.37 11.23 9.63
CA ASP A 106 -23.84 12.41 8.93
C ASP A 106 -23.38 13.53 9.89
N GLY A 107 -23.59 13.36 11.20
CA GLY A 107 -23.26 14.33 12.24
C GLY A 107 -24.37 15.36 12.52
N SER A 108 -25.54 15.26 11.88
CA SER A 108 -26.69 16.12 12.13
C SER A 108 -27.50 15.69 13.37
N ILE A 109 -28.12 16.65 14.05
CA ILE A 109 -29.01 16.38 15.19
C ILE A 109 -30.46 16.53 14.76
N TRP A 110 -31.22 15.45 14.93
CA TRP A 110 -32.64 15.38 14.65
C TRP A 110 -33.43 15.29 15.95
N GLY A 111 -34.68 15.77 15.92
CA GLY A 111 -35.60 15.68 17.04
C GLY A 111 -36.91 15.01 16.66
N ARG A 112 -37.41 14.09 17.50
CA ARG A 112 -38.73 13.49 17.36
C ARG A 112 -39.78 14.42 17.96
N VAL A 113 -40.73 14.86 17.14
CA VAL A 113 -41.78 15.78 17.53
C VAL A 113 -43.10 15.04 17.71
N GLU A 114 -43.70 15.25 18.87
CA GLU A 114 -45.10 14.93 19.11
C GLU A 114 -45.95 16.16 18.78
N TRP A 115 -46.60 16.15 17.62
CA TRP A 115 -47.46 17.24 17.15
C TRP A 115 -48.82 17.22 17.86
N ASN A 116 -49.33 18.39 18.21
CA ASN A 116 -50.74 18.52 18.56
C ASN A 116 -51.59 18.77 17.30
N ASN A 117 -52.92 18.83 17.46
CA ASN A 117 -53.83 19.05 16.34
C ASN A 117 -53.50 20.33 15.55
N ASP A 118 -53.15 21.42 16.26
CA ASP A 118 -52.84 22.71 15.64
C ASP A 118 -51.53 22.63 14.83
N GLY A 119 -50.48 21.99 15.37
CA GLY A 119 -49.22 21.80 14.67
C GLY A 119 -49.34 20.88 13.46
N GLY A 120 -50.03 19.74 13.63
CA GLY A 120 -50.31 18.84 12.52
C GLY A 120 -51.07 19.54 11.39
N PHE A 121 -52.10 20.32 11.73
CA PHE A 121 -52.85 21.12 10.76
C PHE A 121 -51.99 22.20 10.09
N THR A 122 -51.17 22.90 10.87
CA THR A 122 -50.29 23.99 10.40
C THR A 122 -49.26 23.48 9.39
N VAL A 123 -48.61 22.36 9.71
CA VAL A 123 -47.59 21.74 8.86
C VAL A 123 -48.25 21.14 7.63
N SER A 124 -49.27 20.28 7.77
CA SER A 124 -49.92 19.62 6.63
C SER A 124 -50.52 20.60 5.61
N ASN A 125 -51.10 21.73 6.08
CA ASN A 125 -51.62 22.78 5.20
C ASN A 125 -50.54 23.77 4.70
N ARG A 126 -49.27 23.50 4.96
CA ARG A 126 -48.12 24.31 4.52
C ARG A 126 -48.21 25.78 4.95
N GLN A 127 -48.87 26.07 6.09
CA GLN A 127 -48.93 27.44 6.63
C GLN A 127 -47.54 27.93 7.05
N TYR A 128 -46.73 27.00 7.57
CA TYR A 128 -45.31 27.15 7.78
C TYR A 128 -44.58 25.94 7.20
N ARG A 129 -43.51 26.20 6.45
CA ARG A 129 -42.78 25.15 5.72
C ARG A 129 -41.43 24.80 6.32
N TYR A 130 -40.90 25.65 7.20
CA TYR A 130 -39.57 25.49 7.75
C TYR A 130 -39.58 25.46 9.26
N ILE A 131 -38.57 24.81 9.82
CA ILE A 131 -38.26 24.85 11.25
C ILE A 131 -37.03 25.75 11.47
N SER A 132 -37.02 26.49 12.57
CA SER A 132 -35.86 27.20 13.08
C SER A 132 -35.60 26.80 14.52
N PRO A 133 -34.52 26.07 14.83
CA PRO A 133 -34.14 25.77 16.21
C PRO A 133 -33.73 27.04 16.95
N VAL A 134 -33.82 26.99 18.27
CA VAL A 134 -33.23 27.96 19.18
C VAL A 134 -32.32 27.21 20.15
N PHE A 135 -31.12 27.74 20.34
CA PHE A 135 -30.12 27.14 21.20
C PHE A 135 -29.34 28.21 21.97
N ARG A 136 -28.83 27.81 23.13
CA ARG A 136 -27.83 28.57 23.88
C ARG A 136 -26.45 28.22 23.36
N TYR A 137 -25.59 29.22 23.29
CA TYR A 137 -24.20 29.06 22.85
C TYR A 137 -23.27 29.90 23.70
N HIS A 138 -22.01 29.50 23.80
CA HIS A 138 -20.97 30.26 24.48
C HIS A 138 -20.55 31.47 23.63
N LYS A 139 -20.64 32.69 24.16
CA LYS A 139 -20.53 33.92 23.35
C LYS A 139 -19.16 34.13 22.71
N LEU A 140 -18.08 33.69 23.37
CA LEU A 140 -16.70 33.86 22.91
C LEU A 140 -16.30 32.78 21.91
N THR A 141 -16.51 31.51 22.27
CA THR A 141 -16.12 30.35 21.45
C THR A 141 -17.13 30.01 20.37
N LYS A 142 -18.35 30.53 20.45
CA LYS A 142 -19.50 30.20 19.58
C LYS A 142 -19.98 28.76 19.65
N GLN A 143 -19.49 27.98 20.60
CA GLN A 143 -19.89 26.60 20.85
C GLN A 143 -21.37 26.51 21.25
N ILE A 144 -22.14 25.65 20.58
CA ILE A 144 -23.53 25.36 20.94
C ILE A 144 -23.53 24.52 22.23
N LEU A 145 -24.36 24.91 23.19
CA LEU A 145 -24.42 24.28 24.52
C LEU A 145 -25.64 23.38 24.67
N ARG A 146 -26.82 23.88 24.28
CA ARG A 146 -28.09 23.14 24.35
C ARG A 146 -29.17 23.78 23.48
N LEU A 147 -30.14 22.98 23.06
CA LEU A 147 -31.39 23.46 22.45
C LEU A 147 -32.36 23.97 23.54
N THR A 148 -33.20 24.94 23.20
CA THR A 148 -34.21 25.50 24.12
C THR A 148 -35.64 25.40 23.59
N SER A 149 -35.81 25.57 22.29
CA SER A 149 -37.09 25.49 21.60
C SER A 149 -36.85 25.34 20.09
N ALA A 150 -37.91 25.09 19.33
CA ALA A 150 -37.89 25.24 17.88
C ALA A 150 -39.14 25.98 17.41
N ALA A 151 -39.06 26.66 16.28
CA ALA A 151 -40.17 27.45 15.75
C ALA A 151 -40.51 27.04 14.33
N LEU A 152 -41.80 26.80 14.06
CA LEU A 152 -42.34 26.83 12.72
C LEU A 152 -42.29 28.27 12.21
N THR A 153 -41.58 28.50 11.10
CA THR A 153 -41.40 29.83 10.52
C THR A 153 -41.31 29.76 9.00
N ASN A 154 -41.60 30.87 8.33
CA ASN A 154 -41.37 31.03 6.89
C ASN A 154 -39.99 31.64 6.57
N GLN A 155 -39.25 32.09 7.59
CA GLN A 155 -37.93 32.70 7.44
C GLN A 155 -36.91 32.04 8.40
N PRO A 156 -36.53 30.78 8.17
CA PRO A 156 -35.57 30.10 9.03
C PRO A 156 -34.17 30.70 8.89
N ASN A 157 -33.42 30.79 9.99
CA ASN A 157 -32.03 31.26 9.93
C ASN A 157 -31.08 30.16 9.45
N LEU A 158 -31.30 28.90 9.86
CA LEU A 158 -30.48 27.77 9.38
C LEU A 158 -31.09 27.20 8.09
N ALA A 159 -30.22 26.72 7.19
CA ALA A 159 -30.67 26.01 6.00
C ALA A 159 -31.00 24.55 6.35
N LEU A 160 -32.24 24.32 6.76
CA LEU A 160 -32.75 22.99 7.14
C LEU A 160 -33.72 22.44 6.09
N GLN A 161 -33.98 21.14 6.14
CA GLN A 161 -34.96 20.47 5.29
C GLN A 161 -36.35 21.07 5.52
N ALA A 162 -37.10 21.26 4.43
CA ALA A 162 -38.50 21.72 4.53
C ALA A 162 -39.37 20.59 5.08
N LEU A 163 -40.28 20.95 6.01
CA LEU A 163 -41.15 19.99 6.70
C LEU A 163 -42.16 19.31 5.78
N ASN A 164 -42.52 19.99 4.68
CA ASN A 164 -43.46 19.50 3.67
C ASN A 164 -42.75 19.51 2.31
N THR A 165 -41.85 18.56 2.12
CA THR A 165 -41.24 18.31 0.82
C THR A 165 -42.07 17.24 0.12
N GLU A 166 -42.60 17.57 -1.06
CA GLU A 166 -43.31 16.63 -1.92
C GLU A 166 -42.24 15.77 -2.60
N GLY A 167 -41.84 14.71 -1.90
CA GLY A 167 -40.68 13.88 -2.21
C GLY A 167 -39.87 13.59 -0.95
N GLN A 168 -39.66 12.31 -0.68
CA GLN A 168 -38.97 11.71 0.47
C GLN A 168 -39.81 11.53 1.74
N LEU A 169 -40.97 10.88 1.58
CA LEU A 169 -41.39 9.83 2.52
C LEU A 169 -41.40 8.50 1.79
N GLU A 170 -40.29 8.22 1.16
CA GLU A 170 -39.83 6.85 1.09
C GLU A 170 -38.80 6.75 2.21
N HIS A 171 -38.84 5.66 2.97
CA HIS A 171 -37.58 5.07 3.42
C HIS A 171 -36.72 4.89 2.15
N GLU A 172 -36.02 5.94 1.71
CA GLU A 172 -35.12 5.89 0.56
C GLU A 172 -33.79 5.20 0.91
N GLU A 173 -33.80 4.31 1.90
CA GLU A 173 -32.73 3.33 2.05
C GLU A 173 -32.79 2.31 0.89
N GLU A 174 -33.95 2.06 0.29
CA GLU A 174 -34.13 1.11 -0.82
C GLU A 174 -33.48 1.54 -2.16
N PRO A 175 -33.68 2.76 -2.73
CA PRO A 175 -33.03 3.14 -3.99
C PRO A 175 -31.54 3.42 -3.83
N ALA A 176 -31.09 3.90 -2.66
CA ALA A 176 -29.67 4.07 -2.36
C ALA A 176 -28.96 2.72 -2.20
N MET A 177 -29.53 1.80 -1.40
CA MET A 177 -29.00 0.45 -1.26
C MET A 177 -29.08 -0.34 -2.55
N LYS A 178 -30.13 -0.21 -3.37
CA LYS A 178 -30.19 -0.82 -4.71
C LYS A 178 -29.10 -0.29 -5.64
N LYS A 179 -28.81 1.01 -5.61
CA LYS A 179 -27.67 1.57 -6.36
C LYS A 179 -26.33 1.04 -5.83
N ILE A 180 -26.20 0.86 -4.52
CA ILE A 180 -25.01 0.25 -3.90
C ILE A 180 -24.90 -1.22 -4.31
N TYR A 181 -25.99 -1.99 -4.27
CA TYR A 181 -26.04 -3.40 -4.69
C TYR A 181 -25.68 -3.52 -6.17
N ALA A 182 -26.25 -2.69 -7.03
CA ALA A 182 -25.89 -2.63 -8.44
C ALA A 182 -24.40 -2.27 -8.65
N ALA A 183 -23.87 -1.32 -7.89
CA ALA A 183 -22.45 -0.96 -7.94
C ALA A 183 -21.53 -2.07 -7.42
N LEU A 184 -22.00 -2.89 -6.46
CA LEU A 184 -21.31 -4.06 -5.93
C LEU A 184 -21.54 -5.33 -6.77
N GLY A 185 -22.39 -5.27 -7.81
CA GLY A 185 -22.77 -6.43 -8.63
C GLY A 185 -23.67 -7.45 -7.91
N LEU A 186 -24.38 -7.03 -6.86
CA LEU A 186 -25.30 -7.83 -6.07
C LEU A 186 -26.75 -7.66 -6.57
N ALA A 187 -27.61 -8.62 -6.22
CA ALA A 187 -29.04 -8.54 -6.55
C ALA A 187 -29.74 -7.44 -5.72
N ASP A 188 -30.83 -6.89 -6.26
CA ASP A 188 -31.62 -5.83 -5.62
C ASP A 188 -32.26 -6.25 -4.28
N THR A 189 -32.30 -7.55 -3.99
CA THR A 189 -32.80 -8.14 -2.74
C THR A 189 -31.69 -8.63 -1.83
N ALA A 190 -30.43 -8.24 -2.08
CA ALA A 190 -29.31 -8.64 -1.23
C ALA A 190 -29.51 -8.13 0.20
N THR A 191 -29.03 -8.92 1.15
CA THR A 191 -29.05 -8.56 2.57
C THR A 191 -27.87 -7.63 2.90
N GLU A 192 -28.02 -6.86 3.97
CA GLU A 192 -26.97 -5.96 4.47
C GLU A 192 -25.65 -6.71 4.72
N THR A 193 -25.72 -7.93 5.26
CA THR A 193 -24.57 -8.82 5.48
C THR A 193 -23.85 -9.18 4.17
N GLU A 194 -24.58 -9.42 3.08
CA GLU A 194 -23.99 -9.74 1.77
C GLU A 194 -23.29 -8.51 1.18
N ALA A 195 -23.85 -7.32 1.36
CA ALA A 195 -23.23 -6.07 0.94
C ALA A 195 -21.96 -5.74 1.72
N LEU A 196 -21.97 -5.92 3.05
CA LEU A 196 -20.79 -5.75 3.90
C LEU A 196 -19.67 -6.73 3.53
N ASN A 197 -20.02 -7.99 3.21
CA ASN A 197 -19.05 -8.98 2.73
C ASN A 197 -18.45 -8.58 1.37
N ALA A 198 -19.25 -8.06 0.44
CA ALA A 198 -18.77 -7.57 -0.85
C ALA A 198 -17.85 -6.35 -0.72
N ILE A 199 -18.18 -5.41 0.16
CA ILE A 199 -17.35 -4.24 0.47
C ILE A 199 -16.02 -4.68 1.10
N THR A 200 -16.07 -5.58 2.09
CA THR A 200 -14.86 -6.11 2.75
C THR A 200 -13.96 -6.84 1.75
N LYS A 201 -14.56 -7.59 0.82
CA LYS A 201 -13.82 -8.24 -0.27
C LYS A 201 -13.20 -7.22 -1.22
N LEU A 202 -13.93 -6.19 -1.64
CA LEU A 202 -13.39 -5.12 -2.48
C LEU A 202 -12.27 -4.32 -1.78
N GLN A 203 -12.37 -4.09 -0.48
CA GLN A 203 -11.30 -3.49 0.32
C GLN A 203 -10.07 -4.40 0.39
N GLY A 204 -10.26 -5.71 0.56
CA GLY A 204 -9.19 -6.70 0.51
C GLY A 204 -8.54 -6.83 -0.86
N ASP A 205 -9.35 -6.79 -1.93
CA ASP A 205 -8.89 -6.82 -3.32
C ASP A 205 -8.17 -5.51 -3.68
N LEU A 206 -8.64 -4.36 -3.19
CA LEU A 206 -7.98 -3.05 -3.33
C LEU A 206 -6.68 -3.00 -2.54
N ALA A 207 -6.64 -3.52 -1.31
CA ALA A 207 -5.40 -3.65 -0.55
C ALA A 207 -4.42 -4.59 -1.27
N THR A 208 -4.89 -5.70 -1.85
CA THR A 208 -4.09 -6.63 -2.65
C THR A 208 -3.62 -5.99 -3.97
N ALA A 209 -4.45 -5.17 -4.60
CA ALA A 209 -4.13 -4.45 -5.84
C ALA A 209 -3.19 -3.26 -5.58
N ALA A 210 -3.34 -2.56 -4.46
CA ALA A 210 -2.43 -1.50 -4.00
C ALA A 210 -1.06 -2.09 -3.62
N ASN A 211 -1.05 -3.24 -2.94
CA ASN A 211 0.17 -4.01 -2.69
C ASN A 211 0.78 -4.64 -3.95
N ARG A 212 0.01 -4.78 -5.05
CA ARG A 212 0.53 -5.13 -6.38
C ARG A 212 1.01 -3.91 -7.17
N ALA A 213 0.42 -2.73 -6.94
CA ALA A 213 0.82 -1.47 -7.56
C ALA A 213 2.10 -0.89 -6.93
N GLU A 214 2.37 -1.20 -5.66
CA GLU A 214 3.74 -1.25 -5.13
C GLU A 214 4.43 -2.52 -5.63
N THR A 215 4.73 -2.60 -6.92
CA THR A 215 6.02 -3.20 -7.28
C THR A 215 7.07 -2.20 -6.80
N PRO A 216 7.76 -2.41 -5.67
CA PRO A 216 8.87 -1.53 -5.32
C PRO A 216 9.79 -1.48 -6.52
N SER A 217 10.12 -0.26 -6.96
CA SER A 217 11.00 -0.01 -8.10
C SER A 217 12.19 -0.97 -8.07
N LEU A 218 12.49 -1.63 -9.20
CA LEU A 218 13.68 -2.49 -9.33
C LEU A 218 15.00 -1.73 -9.04
N ALA A 219 14.97 -0.39 -9.01
CA ALA A 219 16.08 0.44 -8.58
C ALA A 219 16.31 0.43 -7.05
N SER A 220 15.30 0.07 -6.26
CA SER A 220 15.35 0.05 -4.80
C SER A 220 15.16 -1.35 -4.20
N PHE A 221 14.61 -2.30 -4.96
CA PHE A 221 14.37 -3.66 -4.49
C PHE A 221 14.71 -4.71 -5.56
N VAL A 222 15.58 -5.66 -5.20
CA VAL A 222 15.91 -6.81 -6.05
C VAL A 222 15.20 -8.05 -5.50
N PRO A 223 14.40 -8.76 -6.31
CA PRO A 223 13.80 -10.03 -5.91
C PRO A 223 14.87 -11.01 -5.38
N ARG A 224 14.59 -11.66 -4.26
CA ARG A 224 15.57 -12.54 -3.60
C ARG A 224 16.09 -13.66 -4.51
N ALA A 225 15.23 -14.21 -5.37
CA ALA A 225 15.60 -15.23 -6.34
C ALA A 225 16.62 -14.72 -7.39
N ASP A 226 16.48 -13.47 -7.84
CA ASP A 226 17.42 -12.86 -8.79
C ASP A 226 18.75 -12.53 -8.11
N TYR A 227 18.70 -12.04 -6.86
CA TYR A 227 19.87 -11.81 -6.03
C TYR A 227 20.67 -13.11 -5.80
N ASP A 228 19.98 -14.18 -5.38
CA ASP A 228 20.63 -15.47 -5.13
C ASP A 228 21.18 -16.06 -6.44
N THR A 229 20.51 -15.86 -7.58
CA THR A 229 21.00 -16.26 -8.91
C THR A 229 22.26 -15.47 -9.30
N ALA A 230 22.28 -14.16 -9.07
CA ALA A 230 23.43 -13.30 -9.36
C ALA A 230 24.64 -13.69 -8.49
N LEU A 231 24.42 -13.93 -7.18
CA LEU A 231 25.48 -14.40 -6.28
C LEU A 231 26.05 -15.75 -6.70
N ASN A 232 25.20 -16.71 -7.06
CA ASN A 232 25.66 -18.03 -7.51
C ASN A 232 26.48 -17.94 -8.80
N ARG A 233 26.11 -17.05 -9.72
CA ARG A 233 26.89 -16.79 -10.94
C ARG A 233 28.22 -16.12 -10.62
N ALA A 234 28.25 -15.12 -9.75
CA ALA A 234 29.47 -14.44 -9.33
C ALA A 234 30.45 -15.42 -8.65
N ALA A 235 29.98 -16.19 -7.68
CA ALA A 235 30.80 -17.19 -7.00
C ALA A 235 31.36 -18.24 -7.97
N LYS A 236 30.55 -18.72 -8.92
CA LYS A 236 31.02 -19.66 -9.95
C LYS A 236 32.05 -19.04 -10.89
N ALA A 237 31.87 -17.77 -11.28
CA ALA A 237 32.83 -17.06 -12.12
C ALA A 237 34.16 -16.84 -11.39
N GLU A 238 34.12 -16.41 -10.13
CA GLU A 238 35.31 -16.25 -9.29
C GLU A 238 36.06 -17.57 -9.10
N GLN A 239 35.35 -18.67 -8.85
CA GLN A 239 35.94 -20.00 -8.77
C GLN A 239 36.60 -20.40 -10.09
N THR A 240 35.93 -20.17 -11.22
CA THR A 240 36.47 -20.47 -12.55
C THR A 240 37.74 -19.65 -12.82
N ILE A 241 37.76 -18.38 -12.44
CA ILE A 241 38.95 -17.51 -12.56
C ILE A 241 40.09 -18.05 -11.69
N ALA A 242 39.80 -18.48 -10.46
CA ALA A 242 40.81 -19.07 -9.58
C ALA A 242 41.39 -20.37 -10.15
N ASP A 243 40.55 -21.23 -10.73
CA ASP A 243 40.97 -22.49 -11.33
C ASP A 243 41.77 -22.26 -12.62
N LEU A 244 41.38 -21.29 -13.46
CA LEU A 244 42.15 -20.87 -14.63
C LEU A 244 43.52 -20.33 -14.25
N LYS A 245 43.60 -19.46 -13.23
CA LYS A 245 44.90 -18.95 -12.73
C LYS A 245 45.81 -20.08 -12.24
N LYS A 246 45.26 -21.09 -11.56
CA LYS A 246 46.02 -22.28 -11.16
C LYS A 246 46.48 -23.09 -12.38
N ALA A 247 45.61 -23.29 -13.37
CA ALA A 247 45.97 -24.01 -14.59
C ALA A 247 47.05 -23.29 -15.41
N ASP A 248 46.95 -21.97 -15.53
CA ASP A 248 47.96 -21.13 -16.20
C ASP A 248 49.30 -21.19 -15.46
N MET A 249 49.27 -21.10 -14.13
CA MET A 249 50.46 -21.24 -13.30
C MET A 249 51.10 -22.63 -13.45
N GLU A 250 50.33 -23.70 -13.40
CA GLU A 250 50.84 -25.06 -13.62
C GLU A 250 51.43 -25.24 -15.03
N THR A 251 50.80 -24.64 -16.04
CA THR A 251 51.30 -24.66 -17.42
C THR A 251 52.64 -23.92 -17.53
N ALA A 252 52.75 -22.75 -16.91
CA ALA A 252 54.00 -21.98 -16.86
C ALA A 252 55.10 -22.74 -16.11
N ILE A 253 54.78 -23.34 -14.96
CA ILE A 253 55.71 -24.16 -14.17
C ILE A 253 56.21 -25.35 -15.00
N ASN A 254 55.31 -26.12 -15.60
CA ASN A 254 55.70 -27.29 -16.40
C ASN A 254 56.57 -26.89 -17.60
N THR A 255 56.25 -25.77 -18.26
CA THR A 255 57.03 -25.25 -19.40
C THR A 255 58.47 -24.93 -18.98
N GLU A 256 58.65 -24.18 -17.89
CA GLU A 256 59.98 -23.78 -17.40
C GLU A 256 60.77 -24.98 -16.85
N ILE A 257 60.12 -25.92 -16.17
CA ILE A 257 60.75 -27.14 -15.66
C ILE A 257 61.22 -28.03 -16.83
N SER A 258 60.40 -28.22 -17.86
CA SER A 258 60.78 -28.97 -19.06
C SER A 258 61.94 -28.31 -19.80
N ALA A 259 61.95 -26.98 -19.91
CA ALA A 259 63.06 -26.24 -20.52
C ALA A 259 64.36 -26.39 -19.69
N ALA A 260 64.28 -26.31 -18.37
CA ALA A 260 65.43 -26.49 -17.48
C ALA A 260 65.99 -27.92 -17.51
N LEU A 261 65.10 -28.93 -17.65
CA LEU A 261 65.49 -30.34 -17.79
C LEU A 261 66.19 -30.57 -19.14
N ALA A 262 65.64 -30.04 -20.24
CA ALA A 262 66.26 -30.14 -21.56
C ALA A 262 67.60 -29.41 -21.64
N ALA A 263 67.77 -28.32 -20.88
CA ALA A 263 69.02 -27.58 -20.77
C ALA A 263 70.04 -28.20 -19.79
N GLY A 264 69.74 -29.35 -19.17
CA GLY A 264 70.65 -30.03 -18.22
C GLY A 264 70.90 -29.28 -16.91
N LYS A 265 70.04 -28.30 -16.57
CA LYS A 265 70.16 -27.44 -15.37
C LYS A 265 69.56 -28.07 -14.12
N ILE A 266 68.64 -29.01 -14.29
CA ILE A 266 68.05 -29.84 -13.23
C ILE A 266 68.12 -31.31 -13.64
N THR A 267 68.07 -32.22 -12.67
CA THR A 267 68.07 -33.67 -12.95
C THR A 267 66.64 -34.23 -12.87
N PRO A 268 66.35 -35.37 -13.52
CA PRO A 268 65.04 -36.00 -13.44
C PRO A 268 64.56 -36.26 -12.00
N ALA A 269 65.49 -36.55 -11.08
CA ALA A 269 65.18 -36.82 -9.68
C ALA A 269 64.73 -35.56 -8.90
N THR A 270 65.08 -34.35 -9.34
CA THR A 270 64.73 -33.10 -8.64
C THR A 270 63.52 -32.38 -9.24
N VAL A 271 62.93 -32.90 -10.32
CA VAL A 271 61.77 -32.32 -11.01
C VAL A 271 60.60 -32.04 -10.07
N ASP A 272 60.20 -33.03 -9.27
CA ASP A 272 59.03 -32.89 -8.39
C ASP A 272 59.27 -31.88 -7.26
N TYR A 273 60.50 -31.82 -6.74
CA TYR A 273 60.91 -30.84 -5.75
C TYR A 273 60.84 -29.41 -6.29
N HIS A 274 61.34 -29.19 -7.50
CA HIS A 274 61.31 -27.87 -8.14
C HIS A 274 59.89 -27.47 -8.54
N LYS A 275 59.07 -28.40 -9.04
CA LYS A 275 57.64 -28.16 -9.29
C LYS A 275 56.90 -27.72 -8.03
N ALA A 276 57.11 -28.42 -6.91
CA ALA A 276 56.52 -28.06 -5.63
C ALA A 276 56.97 -26.68 -5.14
N SER A 277 58.25 -26.34 -5.36
CA SER A 277 58.81 -25.03 -5.00
C SER A 277 58.25 -23.89 -5.85
N CYS A 278 58.01 -24.12 -7.15
CA CYS A 278 57.44 -23.11 -8.05
C CYS A 278 55.98 -22.77 -7.74
N ARG A 279 55.24 -23.67 -7.11
CA ARG A 279 53.84 -23.46 -6.68
C ARG A 279 53.70 -22.50 -5.50
N GLN A 280 54.80 -22.17 -4.82
CA GLN A 280 54.80 -21.17 -3.75
C GLN A 280 54.74 -19.76 -4.33
N GLU A 281 54.30 -18.79 -3.53
CA GLU A 281 54.24 -17.38 -3.95
C GLU A 281 55.63 -16.87 -4.37
N GLY A 282 55.73 -16.36 -5.60
CA GLY A 282 57.01 -15.95 -6.22
C GLY A 282 57.99 -17.10 -6.53
N GLY A 283 57.57 -18.35 -6.39
CA GLY A 283 58.41 -19.53 -6.58
C GLY A 283 58.89 -19.71 -8.02
N LEU A 284 58.03 -19.41 -9.01
CA LEU A 284 58.38 -19.51 -10.43
C LEU A 284 59.50 -18.53 -10.82
N ASP A 285 59.46 -17.29 -10.34
CA ASP A 285 60.50 -16.29 -10.64
C ASP A 285 61.82 -16.66 -9.98
N ARG A 286 61.78 -17.14 -8.73
CA ARG A 286 62.96 -17.68 -8.04
C ARG A 286 63.56 -18.87 -8.77
N PHE A 287 62.73 -19.75 -9.33
CA PHE A 287 63.20 -20.87 -10.14
C PHE A 287 63.85 -20.40 -11.43
N LYS A 288 63.28 -19.41 -12.13
CA LYS A 288 63.89 -18.80 -13.31
C LYS A 288 65.26 -18.21 -13.00
N ASP A 289 65.40 -17.51 -11.88
CA ASP A 289 66.68 -16.95 -11.48
C ASP A 289 67.70 -18.03 -11.08
N PHE A 290 67.24 -19.11 -10.44
CA PHE A 290 68.07 -20.29 -10.20
C PHE A 290 68.57 -20.92 -11.52
N VAL A 291 67.69 -21.11 -12.51
CA VAL A 291 68.07 -21.70 -13.81
C VAL A 291 69.10 -20.83 -14.55
N LYS A 292 69.01 -19.49 -14.44
CA LYS A 292 70.03 -18.58 -15.00
C LYS A 292 71.40 -18.73 -14.35
N ALA A 293 71.44 -18.96 -13.03
CA ALA A 293 72.67 -19.05 -12.25
C ALA A 293 73.27 -20.47 -12.21
N ALA A 294 72.46 -21.50 -12.43
CA ALA A 294 72.87 -22.89 -12.31
C ALA A 294 73.88 -23.29 -13.42
N PRO A 295 74.99 -23.97 -13.10
CA PRO A 295 75.82 -24.63 -14.09
C PRO A 295 75.07 -25.79 -14.76
N THR A 296 75.52 -26.26 -15.93
CA THR A 296 74.99 -27.52 -16.47
C THR A 296 75.50 -28.66 -15.60
N VAL A 297 74.58 -29.43 -15.03
CA VAL A 297 74.90 -30.54 -14.09
C VAL A 297 74.78 -31.89 -14.79
N ALA A 298 73.99 -31.95 -15.86
CA ALA A 298 73.86 -33.09 -16.74
C ALA A 298 74.07 -32.63 -18.18
N ASP A 299 75.32 -32.67 -18.66
CA ASP A 299 75.59 -32.53 -20.10
C ASP A 299 75.09 -33.79 -20.82
N ASP A 300 74.68 -33.64 -22.09
CA ASP A 300 74.25 -34.75 -22.93
C ASP A 300 75.34 -35.82 -22.97
N SER A 301 75.03 -37.01 -22.44
CA SER A 301 75.97 -38.12 -22.41
C SER A 301 76.33 -38.61 -23.82
N GLY A 302 75.57 -38.21 -24.86
CA GLY A 302 75.73 -38.68 -26.24
C GLY A 302 75.49 -40.19 -26.41
N LEU A 303 74.89 -40.80 -25.39
CA LEU A 303 74.55 -42.22 -25.31
C LEU A 303 73.05 -42.47 -25.53
N ASP A 304 72.24 -41.43 -25.56
CA ASP A 304 70.80 -41.54 -25.82
C ASP A 304 70.57 -42.08 -27.24
N GLY A 305 69.99 -43.29 -27.33
CA GLY A 305 69.77 -44.01 -28.59
C GLY A 305 70.94 -44.88 -29.07
N LYS A 306 72.05 -44.95 -28.33
CA LYS A 306 73.11 -45.95 -28.57
C LYS A 306 72.85 -47.20 -27.73
N ASP A 307 72.44 -48.26 -28.39
CA ASP A 307 72.33 -49.59 -27.79
C ASP A 307 73.74 -50.20 -27.65
N PRO A 308 74.27 -50.40 -26.44
CA PRO A 308 75.58 -51.03 -26.23
C PRO A 308 75.61 -52.50 -26.67
N ASP A 309 74.44 -53.12 -26.91
CA ASP A 309 74.29 -54.50 -27.36
C ASP A 309 74.03 -54.64 -28.87
N LYS A 310 74.03 -53.52 -29.63
CA LYS A 310 73.71 -53.53 -31.07
C LYS A 310 74.63 -54.42 -31.92
N ASP A 311 75.84 -54.70 -31.43
CA ASP A 311 76.86 -55.51 -32.10
C ASP A 311 77.10 -56.89 -31.45
N LYS A 312 76.20 -57.38 -30.58
CA LYS A 312 76.23 -58.79 -30.12
C LYS A 312 75.80 -59.73 -31.24
N GLY A 313 76.69 -59.97 -32.20
CA GLY A 313 76.49 -60.98 -33.25
C GLY A 313 77.14 -60.71 -34.62
N LEU A 314 77.90 -59.62 -34.78
CA LEU A 314 78.67 -59.38 -36.01
C LEU A 314 80.06 -60.03 -35.92
N ALA A 315 80.51 -60.62 -37.02
CA ALA A 315 81.80 -61.31 -37.12
C ALA A 315 82.97 -60.39 -36.71
N LEU A 316 83.99 -60.96 -36.06
CA LEU A 316 85.21 -60.27 -35.61
C LEU A 316 85.75 -59.36 -36.73
N ASN A 317 85.99 -58.08 -36.42
CA ASN A 317 86.61 -57.18 -37.38
C ASN A 317 88.10 -57.57 -37.58
N ALA A 318 88.72 -57.08 -38.65
CA ALA A 318 90.05 -57.54 -39.10
C ALA A 318 91.16 -57.41 -38.02
N ASP A 319 91.03 -56.45 -37.11
CA ASP A 319 92.00 -56.23 -36.03
C ASP A 319 91.75 -57.19 -34.85
N GLN A 320 90.49 -57.47 -34.53
CA GLN A 320 90.12 -58.45 -33.51
C GLN A 320 90.52 -59.88 -33.91
N THR A 321 90.42 -60.22 -35.20
CA THR A 321 90.86 -61.53 -35.74
C THR A 321 92.39 -61.71 -35.63
N LYS A 322 93.17 -60.67 -35.94
CA LYS A 322 94.65 -60.73 -35.80
C LYS A 322 95.11 -60.88 -34.36
N ILE A 323 94.44 -60.20 -33.42
CA ILE A 323 94.76 -60.33 -32.00
C ILE A 323 94.41 -61.74 -31.51
N ALA A 324 93.27 -62.29 -31.92
CA ALA A 324 92.89 -63.67 -31.59
C ALA A 324 93.94 -64.70 -32.04
N GLU A 325 94.42 -64.57 -33.27
CA GLU A 325 95.49 -65.41 -33.84
C GLU A 325 96.82 -65.26 -33.09
N MET A 326 97.19 -64.04 -32.67
CA MET A 326 98.42 -63.82 -31.89
C MET A 326 98.40 -64.49 -30.51
N PHE A 327 97.22 -64.66 -29.91
CA PHE A 327 97.04 -65.39 -28.65
C PHE A 327 96.74 -66.89 -28.85
N GLY A 328 96.84 -67.39 -30.08
CA GLY A 328 96.68 -68.81 -30.41
C GLY A 328 95.24 -69.33 -30.39
N ASN A 329 94.24 -68.43 -30.40
CA ASN A 329 92.83 -68.81 -30.39
C ASN A 329 92.23 -68.69 -31.80
N SER A 330 91.47 -69.70 -32.22
CA SER A 330 90.74 -69.63 -33.47
C SER A 330 89.46 -68.78 -33.33
N ALA A 331 88.93 -68.28 -34.45
CA ALA A 331 87.65 -67.57 -34.47
C ALA A 331 86.49 -68.43 -33.92
N GLU A 332 86.62 -69.76 -34.01
CA GLU A 332 85.64 -70.72 -33.51
C GLU A 332 85.74 -70.89 -31.98
N ASP A 333 86.94 -70.80 -31.40
CA ASP A 333 87.15 -70.86 -29.95
C ASP A 333 86.56 -69.63 -29.24
N LEU A 334 86.75 -68.43 -29.82
CA LEU A 334 86.17 -67.20 -29.29
C LEU A 334 84.65 -67.19 -29.37
N LYS A 335 84.07 -67.81 -30.41
CA LYS A 335 82.61 -67.94 -30.54
C LYS A 335 82.01 -68.93 -29.55
N LYS A 336 82.76 -69.97 -29.19
CA LYS A 336 82.30 -71.03 -28.28
C LYS A 336 82.50 -70.69 -26.80
N TYR A 337 83.59 -70.01 -26.46
CA TYR A 337 83.98 -69.74 -25.07
C TYR A 337 83.95 -68.25 -24.68
N GLY A 338 83.92 -67.32 -25.65
CA GLY A 338 83.93 -65.88 -25.38
C GLY A 338 82.56 -65.27 -25.06
N ALA A 339 81.47 -66.01 -25.19
CA ALA A 339 80.09 -65.52 -24.99
C ALA A 339 79.53 -65.73 -23.56
N GLN A 340 80.37 -66.12 -22.59
CA GLN A 340 79.94 -66.36 -21.19
C GLN A 340 80.57 -65.42 -20.15
N ALA A 341 80.91 -64.18 -20.55
CA ALA A 341 81.23 -63.11 -19.61
C ALA A 341 80.33 -61.90 -19.88
#